data_AF-A0A367XXG5-F1
#
_entry.id   AF-A0A367XXG5-F1
#
_cell.length_a   1.000
_cell.length_b   1.000
_cell.length_c   1.000
_cell.angle_alpha   90.00
_cell.angle_beta   90.00
_cell.angle_gamma   90.00
#
_symmetry.space_group_name_H-M   'P 1'
#
loop_
_entity.id
_entity.type
_entity.pdbx_description
1 polymer ?
#
loop_
_entity_poly.entity_id
_entity_poly.type
_entity_poly.pdbx_seq_one_letter_code
_entity_poly.pdbx_strand_id
1 'polypeptide(L)'
;MPRPTALRSKLALVLGVLALAAATLVPSAAVADDASEIPLPESGDYLGSTTLDEADPGEASATAETEAISLRNFDAGNLISDKQMYTSGTMTAKQIQSFLNAKVPTCQKGYTCLKNFTQKTVTKKANSYCSGTYTGSSKESAASIISKAAKACGVSEKVLLVMLQKEQGLVTHTWPSAFRYDKAMGFACPDNAACDPQFFGFQNQVYMAAQQLRRYSIDPYFSWYPVGKKSQVRYHPNAACGTAAVTIKNKATAALYYYTPYQPNKAALAAGYGTGDSCSSYGNRNFVNYYTDWFGGSGGGSTGPNAKDAKPVARFWSSKFDNAHFYTLNASEANTLKANDPNWAYEGTGFRAWATTNGSCRAGTIPVYRFWSSKFESHFYTTNSAEMQKVRDTDKNWAYEGTAFCTAAKSSSTTTPVYRFWSEKYGKHFYTSNAAESQNLRNNDPNWSYEGVALYAPK
;
A
#
# COMPACT_ATOMS: atom_id res chain seq x y z
N MET A 1 -40.37 10.56 -79.06
CA MET A 1 -39.58 11.62 -79.74
C MET A 1 -38.09 11.28 -79.60
N PRO A 2 -37.26 11.60 -80.59
CA PRO A 2 -36.59 10.56 -81.35
C PRO A 2 -35.10 10.35 -81.02
N ARG A 3 -34.76 9.06 -81.08
CA ARG A 3 -33.68 8.42 -81.84
C ARG A 3 -32.33 8.10 -81.18
N PRO A 4 -31.78 6.93 -81.57
CA PRO A 4 -30.64 6.25 -80.97
C PRO A 4 -29.42 6.28 -81.90
N THR A 5 -28.32 5.66 -81.49
CA THR A 5 -27.28 5.04 -82.34
C THR A 5 -26.22 4.45 -81.40
N ALA A 6 -25.52 3.35 -81.65
CA ALA A 6 -25.53 2.41 -82.76
C ALA A 6 -24.56 1.24 -82.44
N LEU A 7 -24.90 0.09 -83.02
CA LEU A 7 -24.02 -0.84 -83.75
C LEU A 7 -23.10 -1.85 -83.02
N ARG A 8 -23.40 -3.11 -83.35
CA ARG A 8 -22.56 -4.13 -84.04
C ARG A 8 -22.04 -5.33 -83.22
N SER A 9 -22.80 -6.42 -83.34
CA SER A 9 -22.55 -7.57 -84.25
C SER A 9 -21.29 -8.45 -84.07
N LYS A 10 -21.59 -9.70 -83.67
CA LYS A 10 -21.15 -11.03 -84.20
C LYS A 10 -19.86 -11.71 -83.67
N LEU A 11 -20.09 -12.93 -83.13
CA LEU A 11 -19.49 -14.27 -83.41
C LEU A 11 -17.95 -14.36 -83.57
N ALA A 12 -17.20 -15.36 -83.09
CA ALA A 12 -17.49 -16.69 -82.52
C ALA A 12 -16.17 -17.34 -81.99
N LEU A 13 -16.34 -18.48 -81.28
CA LEU A 13 -15.48 -19.67 -81.23
C LEU A 13 -14.31 -19.79 -80.20
N VAL A 14 -14.61 -20.49 -79.10
CA VAL A 14 -14.04 -21.77 -78.60
C VAL A 14 -12.53 -21.96 -78.28
N LEU A 15 -12.34 -22.54 -77.07
CA LEU A 15 -11.25 -23.38 -76.52
C LEU A 15 -9.88 -22.75 -76.18
N GLY A 16 -9.51 -22.91 -74.90
CA GLY A 16 -8.14 -22.76 -74.43
C GLY A 16 -8.03 -22.80 -72.91
N VAL A 17 -7.97 -23.99 -72.33
CA VAL A 17 -7.60 -24.20 -70.92
C VAL A 17 -6.14 -23.77 -70.72
N LEU A 18 -5.89 -22.87 -69.77
CA LEU A 18 -4.61 -22.81 -69.07
C LEU A 18 -4.86 -22.33 -67.64
N ALA A 19 -4.64 -23.25 -66.69
CA ALA A 19 -4.60 -22.97 -65.28
C ALA A 19 -3.36 -22.13 -64.96
N LEU A 20 -3.56 -21.00 -64.30
CA LEU A 20 -2.55 -20.38 -63.45
C LEU A 20 -3.27 -19.80 -62.23
N ALA A 21 -2.95 -20.35 -61.07
CA ALA A 21 -3.48 -19.91 -59.79
C ALA A 21 -3.03 -18.48 -59.49
N ALA A 22 -3.98 -17.54 -59.46
CA ALA A 22 -3.79 -16.22 -58.89
C ALA A 22 -4.64 -16.14 -57.61
N ALA A 23 -3.96 -16.05 -56.47
CA ALA A 23 -4.54 -15.83 -55.16
C ALA A 23 -5.39 -14.55 -55.19
N THR A 24 -6.71 -14.71 -55.05
CA THR A 24 -7.61 -13.60 -54.78
C THR A 24 -7.71 -13.43 -53.26
N LEU A 25 -7.30 -12.24 -52.82
CA LEU A 25 -7.48 -11.75 -51.46
C LEU A 25 -8.96 -11.83 -51.08
N VAL A 26 -9.30 -12.78 -50.22
CA VAL A 26 -10.55 -12.76 -49.47
C VAL A 26 -10.45 -11.57 -48.50
N PRO A 27 -11.44 -10.65 -48.45
CA PRO A 27 -11.46 -9.64 -47.41
C PRO A 27 -11.60 -10.39 -46.08
N SER A 28 -10.57 -10.28 -45.24
CA SER A 28 -10.63 -10.75 -43.87
C SER A 28 -11.76 -9.98 -43.20
N ALA A 29 -12.81 -10.68 -42.80
CA ALA A 29 -13.77 -10.16 -41.85
C ALA A 29 -12.99 -9.82 -40.57
N ALA A 30 -12.69 -8.53 -40.38
CA ALA A 30 -12.27 -8.03 -39.10
C ALA A 30 -13.43 -8.31 -38.14
N VAL A 31 -13.22 -9.27 -37.26
CA VAL A 31 -14.08 -9.54 -36.12
C VAL A 31 -14.11 -8.25 -35.32
N ALA A 32 -15.27 -7.58 -35.31
CA ALA A 32 -15.55 -6.55 -34.33
C ALA A 32 -15.54 -7.25 -32.97
N ASP A 33 -14.51 -7.01 -32.15
CA ASP A 33 -14.55 -7.30 -30.73
C ASP A 33 -15.66 -6.41 -30.16
N ASP A 34 -16.81 -7.02 -29.91
CA ASP A 34 -17.95 -6.43 -29.22
C ASP A 34 -17.53 -6.16 -27.77
N ALA A 35 -16.89 -5.02 -27.54
CA ALA A 35 -16.63 -4.49 -26.22
C ALA A 35 -17.95 -4.00 -25.63
N SER A 36 -18.72 -4.94 -25.07
CA SER A 36 -19.92 -4.62 -24.32
C SER A 36 -19.58 -3.57 -23.25
N GLU A 37 -20.30 -2.46 -23.28
CA GLU A 37 -20.13 -1.37 -22.34
C GLU A 37 -20.28 -1.91 -20.92
N ILE A 38 -19.24 -1.77 -20.10
CA ILE A 38 -19.29 -2.21 -18.70
C ILE A 38 -20.38 -1.40 -18.01
N PRO A 39 -21.46 -2.04 -17.52
CA PRO A 39 -22.53 -1.29 -16.90
C PRO A 39 -22.01 -0.53 -15.69
N LEU A 40 -22.52 0.68 -15.48
CA LEU A 40 -22.29 1.39 -14.23
C LEU A 40 -23.03 0.63 -13.11
N PRO A 41 -22.51 0.60 -11.87
CA PRO A 41 -23.20 -0.06 -10.78
C PRO A 41 -24.59 0.54 -10.57
N GLU A 42 -25.61 -0.30 -10.34
CA GLU A 42 -26.97 0.14 -10.06
C GLU A 42 -27.04 0.98 -8.75
N SER A 43 -28.08 1.82 -8.63
CA SER A 43 -28.24 2.70 -7.46
C SER A 43 -28.24 1.90 -6.16
N GLY A 44 -27.28 2.16 -5.28
CA GLY A 44 -27.14 1.48 -3.98
C GLY A 44 -26.09 0.37 -3.93
N ASP A 45 -25.62 -0.14 -5.08
CA ASP A 45 -24.49 -1.09 -5.18
C ASP A 45 -23.14 -0.37 -5.37
N TYR A 46 -23.17 0.93 -5.71
CA TYR A 46 -22.01 1.82 -5.74
C TYR A 46 -21.71 2.37 -4.34
N LEU A 47 -20.48 2.17 -3.90
CA LEU A 47 -20.02 2.54 -2.56
C LEU A 47 -18.95 3.65 -2.57
N GLY A 48 -18.57 4.13 -3.75
CA GLY A 48 -17.61 5.22 -3.93
C GLY A 48 -18.32 6.56 -4.05
N SER A 49 -17.66 7.63 -3.60
CA SER A 49 -18.10 9.00 -3.84
C SER A 49 -17.21 9.63 -4.91
N THR A 50 -17.81 10.30 -5.91
CA THR A 50 -17.06 11.13 -6.88
C THR A 50 -16.71 12.53 -6.36
N THR A 51 -16.71 12.75 -5.04
CA THR A 51 -16.50 14.08 -4.46
C THR A 51 -15.02 14.45 -4.34
N LEU A 52 -14.75 15.76 -4.35
CA LEU A 52 -13.44 16.41 -4.23
C LEU A 52 -12.60 15.94 -3.01
N ASP A 53 -13.22 15.27 -2.02
CA ASP A 53 -12.56 14.65 -0.87
C ASP A 53 -11.68 13.42 -1.25
N GLU A 54 -11.85 12.80 -2.44
CA GLU A 54 -10.97 11.71 -2.89
C GLU A 54 -9.57 12.20 -3.34
N ALA A 55 -9.42 13.50 -3.66
CA ALA A 55 -8.15 14.06 -4.13
C ALA A 55 -7.20 14.47 -2.99
N ASP A 56 -7.72 14.76 -1.79
CA ASP A 56 -6.94 15.15 -0.62
C ASP A 56 -7.64 14.72 0.69
N PRO A 57 -7.09 13.73 1.42
CA PRO A 57 -7.71 13.18 2.62
C PRO A 57 -7.63 14.04 3.89
N GLY A 58 -7.12 15.27 3.81
CA GLY A 58 -7.03 16.17 4.96
C GLY A 58 -5.62 16.25 5.55
N GLU A 59 -5.14 17.50 5.63
CA GLU A 59 -3.87 18.02 6.16
C GLU A 59 -2.93 17.00 6.85
N ALA A 60 -2.23 16.22 6.02
CA ALA A 60 -0.89 15.74 6.36
C ALA A 60 0.04 16.29 5.28
N SER A 61 0.70 17.42 5.58
CA SER A 61 1.74 17.98 4.72
C SER A 61 2.85 16.95 4.53
N ALA A 62 2.97 16.41 3.31
CA ALA A 62 4.10 15.60 2.87
C ALA A 62 4.45 15.95 1.42
N THR A 63 5.75 16.10 1.15
CA THR A 63 6.30 16.58 -0.13
C THR A 63 6.19 15.55 -1.25
N ALA A 64 5.79 16.00 -2.45
CA ALA A 64 5.48 15.21 -3.65
C ALA A 64 6.54 14.19 -4.14
N GLU A 65 7.82 14.36 -3.81
CA GLU A 65 8.90 13.47 -4.29
C GLU A 65 8.88 12.05 -3.68
N THR A 66 8.32 11.90 -2.48
CA THR A 66 8.25 10.61 -1.77
C THR A 66 7.19 9.68 -2.35
N GLU A 67 6.14 10.24 -2.94
CA GLU A 67 4.87 9.54 -3.20
C GLU A 67 4.82 8.87 -4.57
N ALA A 68 5.54 9.44 -5.56
CA ALA A 68 5.71 8.84 -6.89
C ALA A 68 6.48 7.50 -6.87
N ILE A 69 7.01 7.05 -5.72
CA ILE A 69 7.72 5.77 -5.55
C ILE A 69 6.76 4.62 -5.21
N SER A 70 5.67 4.86 -4.47
CA SER A 70 4.70 3.81 -4.04
C SER A 70 3.94 3.20 -5.24
N LEU A 71 3.68 4.02 -6.28
CA LEU A 71 2.90 3.64 -7.46
C LEU A 71 3.75 3.17 -8.67
N ARG A 72 5.09 3.11 -8.58
CA ARG A 72 5.94 2.66 -9.70
C ARG A 72 5.65 1.24 -10.16
N ASN A 73 5.06 0.42 -9.29
CA ASN A 73 4.65 -0.95 -9.56
C ASN A 73 3.12 -1.13 -9.48
N PHE A 74 2.33 -0.07 -9.66
CA PHE A 74 0.88 -0.18 -9.69
C PHE A 74 0.46 -1.14 -10.81
N ASP A 75 -0.25 -2.19 -10.43
CA ASP A 75 -0.79 -3.19 -11.34
C ASP A 75 -2.31 -3.11 -11.30
N ALA A 76 -2.89 -2.46 -12.31
CA ALA A 76 -4.34 -2.32 -12.45
C ALA A 76 -5.07 -3.67 -12.42
N GLY A 77 -4.39 -4.77 -12.80
CA GLY A 77 -4.95 -6.12 -12.78
C GLY A 77 -4.81 -6.84 -11.44
N ASN A 78 -4.07 -6.29 -10.49
CA ASN A 78 -3.75 -6.92 -9.20
C ASN A 78 -3.66 -5.90 -8.07
N LEU A 79 -4.76 -5.19 -7.83
CA LEU A 79 -4.84 -4.15 -6.81
C LEU A 79 -4.64 -4.73 -5.41
N ILE A 80 -5.19 -5.92 -5.15
CA ILE A 80 -4.96 -6.68 -3.92
C ILE A 80 -5.11 -8.18 -4.14
N SER A 81 -4.41 -9.03 -3.38
CA SER A 81 -4.59 -10.48 -3.48
C SER A 81 -5.84 -10.96 -2.74
N ASP A 82 -6.46 -12.05 -3.21
CA ASP A 82 -7.60 -12.68 -2.53
C ASP A 82 -7.29 -13.03 -1.08
N LYS A 83 -6.06 -13.50 -0.81
CA LYS A 83 -5.61 -13.80 0.56
C LYS A 83 -5.59 -12.54 1.43
N GLN A 84 -5.10 -11.42 0.93
CA GLN A 84 -5.02 -10.18 1.69
C GLN A 84 -6.39 -9.53 1.90
N MET A 85 -7.32 -9.71 0.95
CA MET A 85 -8.69 -9.21 1.04
C MET A 85 -9.58 -10.06 1.96
N TYR A 86 -9.58 -11.38 1.74
CA TYR A 86 -10.57 -12.31 2.30
C TYR A 86 -10.04 -13.16 3.46
N THR A 87 -9.03 -12.66 4.17
CA THR A 87 -8.55 -13.21 5.45
C THR A 87 -8.90 -12.25 6.56
N SER A 88 -9.80 -12.64 7.46
CA SER A 88 -10.06 -11.91 8.72
C SER A 88 -9.06 -12.32 9.81
N GLY A 89 -9.03 -11.59 10.92
CA GLY A 89 -8.04 -11.82 12.00
C GLY A 89 -6.65 -11.26 11.67
N THR A 90 -6.54 -10.40 10.66
CA THR A 90 -5.31 -9.70 10.28
C THR A 90 -4.91 -8.63 11.30
N MET A 91 -5.86 -8.13 12.08
CA MET A 91 -5.64 -7.29 13.25
C MET A 91 -6.67 -7.61 14.34
N THR A 92 -6.22 -7.64 15.59
CA THR A 92 -7.11 -7.64 16.76
C THR A 92 -7.70 -6.25 16.99
N ALA A 93 -8.83 -6.16 17.71
CA ALA A 93 -9.41 -4.86 18.10
C ALA A 93 -8.39 -3.96 18.84
N LYS A 94 -7.52 -4.54 19.68
CA LYS A 94 -6.44 -3.79 20.37
C LYS A 94 -5.40 -3.23 19.39
N GLN A 95 -5.00 -4.01 18.37
CA GLN A 95 -4.09 -3.55 17.33
C GLN A 95 -4.73 -2.45 16.48
N ILE A 96 -6.02 -2.57 16.13
CA ILE A 96 -6.75 -1.53 15.41
C ILE A 96 -6.81 -0.26 16.26
N GLN A 97 -7.15 -0.36 17.55
CA GLN A 97 -7.17 0.81 18.43
C GLN A 97 -5.81 1.50 18.52
N SER A 98 -4.73 0.73 18.62
CA SER A 98 -3.36 1.25 18.63
C SER A 98 -3.02 1.96 17.31
N PHE A 99 -3.43 1.38 16.18
CA PHE A 99 -3.28 1.97 14.86
C PHE A 99 -4.04 3.31 14.74
N LEU A 100 -5.31 3.37 15.15
CA LEU A 100 -6.11 4.60 15.15
C LEU A 100 -5.52 5.68 16.07
N ASN A 101 -5.02 5.29 17.24
CA ASN A 101 -4.34 6.21 18.16
C ASN A 101 -3.08 6.83 17.52
N ALA A 102 -2.33 6.04 16.76
CA ALA A 102 -1.12 6.49 16.08
C ALA A 102 -1.43 7.41 14.88
N LYS A 103 -2.53 7.15 14.15
CA LYS A 103 -2.94 7.97 13.00
C LYS A 103 -3.41 9.36 13.40
N VAL A 104 -4.07 9.49 14.55
CA VAL A 104 -4.54 10.77 15.07
C VAL A 104 -4.10 10.92 16.53
N PRO A 105 -2.86 11.40 16.81
CA PRO A 105 -2.39 11.60 18.18
C PRO A 105 -3.24 12.64 18.94
N THR A 106 -3.64 13.72 18.25
CA THR A 106 -4.44 14.80 18.82
C THR A 106 -5.74 14.94 18.05
N CYS A 107 -6.86 14.93 18.77
CA CYS A 107 -8.18 15.21 18.20
C CYS A 107 -8.54 16.68 18.47
N GLN A 108 -9.14 17.36 17.49
CA GLN A 108 -9.57 18.74 17.67
C GLN A 108 -10.64 18.81 18.78
N LYS A 109 -10.51 19.82 19.64
CA LYS A 109 -11.44 20.06 20.74
C LYS A 109 -12.87 20.22 20.20
N GLY A 110 -13.82 19.53 20.83
CA GLY A 110 -15.23 19.55 20.44
C GLY A 110 -15.63 18.46 19.43
N TYR A 111 -14.67 17.73 18.87
CA TYR A 111 -14.94 16.64 17.94
C TYR A 111 -14.61 15.27 18.56
N THR A 112 -15.28 14.22 18.08
CA THR A 112 -14.98 12.84 18.46
C THR A 112 -14.28 12.16 17.30
N CYS A 113 -12.96 12.06 17.33
CA CYS A 113 -12.20 11.34 16.29
C CYS A 113 -12.45 9.84 16.35
N LEU A 114 -12.16 9.13 15.24
CA LEU A 114 -12.43 7.69 15.11
C LEU A 114 -11.84 6.85 16.25
N LYS A 115 -10.64 7.21 16.74
CA LYS A 115 -10.00 6.54 17.89
C LYS A 115 -10.79 6.63 19.20
N ASN A 116 -11.60 7.67 19.38
CA ASN A 116 -12.38 7.94 20.58
C ASN A 116 -13.88 7.62 20.38
N PHE A 117 -14.28 7.24 19.16
CA PHE A 117 -15.67 6.99 18.82
C PHE A 117 -16.21 5.73 19.51
N THR A 118 -17.44 5.84 20.05
CA THR A 118 -18.19 4.70 20.57
C THR A 118 -19.65 4.77 20.16
N GLN A 119 -20.27 3.62 19.92
CA GLN A 119 -21.69 3.52 19.57
C GLN A 119 -22.34 2.30 20.24
N LYS A 120 -23.63 2.36 20.53
CA LYS A 120 -24.45 1.17 20.82
C LYS A 120 -24.66 0.38 19.52
N THR A 121 -24.29 -0.88 19.52
CA THR A 121 -24.41 -1.77 18.35
C THR A 121 -25.44 -2.87 18.57
N VAL A 122 -25.98 -3.38 17.47
CA VAL A 122 -26.96 -4.49 17.47
C VAL A 122 -26.33 -5.77 16.95
N THR A 123 -26.87 -6.92 17.35
CA THR A 123 -26.41 -8.20 16.81
C THR A 123 -26.84 -8.36 15.34
N LYS A 124 -25.91 -8.71 14.46
CA LYS A 124 -26.19 -9.10 13.07
C LYS A 124 -25.95 -10.61 12.94
N LYS A 125 -27.02 -11.35 12.63
CA LYS A 125 -26.96 -12.81 12.45
C LYS A 125 -26.16 -13.16 11.20
N ALA A 126 -25.58 -14.36 11.21
CA ALA A 126 -24.93 -14.92 10.03
C ALA A 126 -25.91 -15.01 8.85
N ASN A 127 -25.38 -14.88 7.64
CA ASN A 127 -26.09 -15.03 6.37
C ASN A 127 -25.15 -15.61 5.30
N SER A 128 -25.60 -15.63 4.03
CA SER A 128 -24.86 -16.21 2.90
C SER A 128 -23.52 -15.53 2.59
N TYR A 129 -23.34 -14.27 2.98
CA TYR A 129 -22.13 -13.48 2.69
C TYR A 129 -21.26 -13.28 3.94
N CYS A 130 -21.88 -13.23 5.12
CA CYS A 130 -21.21 -13.14 6.41
C CYS A 130 -21.60 -14.34 7.27
N SER A 131 -20.78 -15.39 7.22
CA SER A 131 -21.06 -16.66 7.91
C SER A 131 -20.88 -16.58 9.44
N GLY A 132 -20.19 -15.57 9.94
CA GLY A 132 -20.07 -15.31 11.37
C GLY A 132 -21.15 -14.37 11.89
N THR A 133 -21.48 -14.48 13.19
CA THR A 133 -22.40 -13.55 13.86
C THR A 133 -21.64 -12.37 14.44
N TYR A 134 -22.06 -11.14 14.10
CA TYR A 134 -21.64 -9.94 14.82
C TYR A 134 -22.48 -9.84 16.09
N THR A 135 -21.85 -9.92 17.27
CA THR A 135 -22.57 -9.71 18.55
C THR A 135 -22.49 -8.25 18.98
N GLY A 136 -23.65 -7.61 19.16
CA GLY A 136 -23.76 -6.21 19.56
C GLY A 136 -23.34 -5.93 21.01
N SER A 137 -23.18 -4.65 21.36
CA SER A 137 -22.84 -4.17 22.70
C SER A 137 -23.46 -2.80 22.96
N SER A 138 -23.72 -2.46 24.23
CA SER A 138 -24.29 -1.16 24.62
C SER A 138 -23.35 0.02 24.39
N LYS A 139 -22.03 -0.22 24.36
CA LYS A 139 -21.01 0.80 24.09
C LYS A 139 -19.78 0.15 23.45
N GLU A 140 -19.61 0.35 22.15
CA GLU A 140 -18.59 -0.31 21.37
C GLU A 140 -17.69 0.68 20.64
N SER A 141 -16.38 0.55 20.82
CA SER A 141 -15.36 1.35 20.11
C SER A 141 -15.37 1.07 18.61
N ALA A 142 -14.99 2.05 17.79
CA ALA A 142 -14.78 1.85 16.35
C ALA A 142 -13.87 0.64 16.03
N ALA A 143 -12.80 0.45 16.81
CA ALA A 143 -11.86 -0.66 16.64
C ALA A 143 -12.52 -2.05 16.80
N SER A 144 -13.42 -2.19 17.79
CA SER A 144 -14.19 -3.42 17.99
C SER A 144 -15.21 -3.64 16.87
N ILE A 145 -15.87 -2.57 16.43
CA ILE A 145 -16.83 -2.61 15.31
C ILE A 145 -16.15 -3.14 14.04
N ILE A 146 -14.99 -2.58 13.67
CA ILE A 146 -14.20 -3.01 12.52
C ILE A 146 -13.78 -4.48 12.66
N SER A 147 -13.23 -4.88 13.82
CA SER A 147 -12.78 -6.26 14.04
C SER A 147 -13.94 -7.26 13.97
N LYS A 148 -15.10 -6.95 14.54
CA LYS A 148 -16.25 -7.85 14.52
C LYS A 148 -16.89 -7.96 13.14
N ALA A 149 -17.02 -6.86 12.40
CA ALA A 149 -17.53 -6.88 11.03
C ALA A 149 -16.61 -7.69 10.10
N ALA A 150 -15.31 -7.44 10.17
CA ALA A 150 -14.28 -8.19 9.45
C ALA A 150 -14.38 -9.70 9.72
N LYS A 151 -14.47 -10.11 11.00
CA LYS A 151 -14.60 -11.53 11.37
C LYS A 151 -15.92 -12.14 10.91
N ALA A 152 -17.04 -11.44 11.08
CA ALA A 152 -18.36 -11.92 10.68
C ALA A 152 -18.41 -12.20 9.17
N CYS A 153 -17.81 -11.32 8.36
CA CYS A 153 -17.81 -11.42 6.90
C CYS A 153 -16.55 -12.07 6.33
N GLY A 154 -15.58 -12.48 7.16
CA GLY A 154 -14.31 -13.03 6.67
C GLY A 154 -13.51 -12.07 5.76
N VAL A 155 -13.59 -10.77 5.97
CA VAL A 155 -12.80 -9.74 5.24
C VAL A 155 -11.69 -9.24 6.16
N SER A 156 -10.58 -8.77 5.59
CA SER A 156 -9.47 -8.22 6.38
C SER A 156 -9.81 -6.91 7.08
N GLU A 157 -9.45 -6.81 8.36
CA GLU A 157 -9.52 -5.58 9.15
C GLU A 157 -8.69 -4.44 8.52
N LYS A 158 -7.54 -4.79 7.93
CA LYS A 158 -6.67 -3.84 7.22
C LYS A 158 -7.36 -3.25 6.00
N VAL A 159 -8.10 -4.07 5.25
CA VAL A 159 -8.90 -3.58 4.12
C VAL A 159 -9.97 -2.62 4.60
N LEU A 160 -10.75 -2.99 5.62
CA LEU A 160 -11.82 -2.11 6.12
C LEU A 160 -11.28 -0.76 6.61
N LEU A 161 -10.09 -0.73 7.22
CA LEU A 161 -9.41 0.53 7.58
C LEU A 161 -9.05 1.38 6.36
N VAL A 162 -8.53 0.77 5.30
CA VAL A 162 -8.22 1.49 4.05
C VAL A 162 -9.49 2.00 3.37
N MET A 163 -10.55 1.20 3.34
CA MET A 163 -11.84 1.63 2.79
C MET A 163 -12.39 2.84 3.56
N LEU A 164 -12.40 2.81 4.90
CA LEU A 164 -12.84 3.96 5.71
C LEU A 164 -12.09 5.25 5.38
N GLN A 165 -10.78 5.15 5.14
CA GLN A 165 -9.96 6.29 4.78
C GLN A 165 -10.27 6.78 3.37
N LYS A 166 -10.36 5.85 2.41
CA LYS A 166 -10.68 6.16 1.03
C LYS A 166 -12.03 6.85 0.90
N GLU A 167 -13.04 6.39 1.66
CA GLU A 167 -14.41 6.91 1.51
C GLU A 167 -14.68 8.21 2.25
N GLN A 168 -14.07 8.43 3.42
CA GLN A 168 -14.45 9.55 4.29
C GLN A 168 -13.25 10.25 4.96
N GLY A 169 -12.01 9.89 4.61
CA GLY A 169 -10.80 10.38 5.30
C GLY A 169 -10.75 10.02 6.79
N LEU A 170 -11.65 9.15 7.26
CA LEU A 170 -12.05 9.11 8.67
C LEU A 170 -10.97 8.57 9.61
N VAL A 171 -10.00 7.80 9.08
CA VAL A 171 -8.89 7.23 9.86
C VAL A 171 -7.89 8.29 10.30
N THR A 172 -7.71 9.35 9.50
CA THR A 172 -6.74 10.43 9.74
C THR A 172 -7.42 11.75 10.15
N HIS A 173 -8.74 11.84 10.03
CA HIS A 173 -9.51 13.05 10.32
C HIS A 173 -9.42 13.49 11.80
N THR A 174 -9.10 14.76 12.02
CA THR A 174 -8.94 15.35 13.38
C THR A 174 -10.19 16.09 13.88
N TRP A 175 -11.14 16.42 13.00
CA TRP A 175 -12.41 17.09 13.33
C TRP A 175 -13.67 16.49 12.66
N PRO A 176 -13.91 15.17 12.73
CA PRO A 176 -14.98 14.55 11.95
C PRO A 176 -16.37 14.97 12.42
N SER A 177 -17.22 15.34 11.47
CA SER A 177 -18.64 15.59 11.71
C SER A 177 -19.42 14.29 11.96
N ALA A 178 -20.61 14.41 12.55
CA ALA A 178 -21.47 13.25 12.79
C ALA A 178 -21.85 12.51 11.50
N PHE A 179 -22.11 13.22 10.40
CA PHE A 179 -22.53 12.61 9.13
C PHE A 179 -21.47 11.66 8.57
N ARG A 180 -20.16 11.92 8.81
CA ARG A 180 -19.08 11.02 8.37
C ARG A 180 -19.19 9.65 9.02
N TYR A 181 -19.76 9.54 10.22
CA TYR A 181 -20.05 8.26 10.87
C TYR A 181 -21.29 7.59 10.29
N ASP A 182 -22.30 8.36 9.90
CA ASP A 182 -23.52 7.83 9.30
C ASP A 182 -23.29 7.26 7.90
N LYS A 183 -22.29 7.79 7.18
CA LYS A 183 -21.95 7.43 5.79
C LYS A 183 -20.50 6.95 5.65
N ALA A 184 -19.96 6.35 6.71
CA ALA A 184 -18.53 6.06 6.88
C ALA A 184 -17.86 5.28 5.73
N MET A 185 -18.64 4.47 5.01
CA MET A 185 -18.16 3.63 3.91
C MET A 185 -18.87 3.95 2.59
N GLY A 186 -19.62 5.05 2.50
CA GLY A 186 -20.43 5.35 1.31
C GLY A 186 -21.51 4.31 0.99
N PHE A 187 -21.87 3.43 1.94
CA PHE A 187 -22.83 2.36 1.66
C PHE A 187 -24.25 2.88 1.50
N ALA A 188 -24.88 2.47 0.38
CA ALA A 188 -26.18 2.94 -0.07
C ALA A 188 -26.24 4.47 -0.26
N CYS A 189 -25.16 5.06 -0.76
CA CYS A 189 -25.04 6.49 -1.11
C CYS A 189 -24.76 6.68 -2.60
N PRO A 190 -25.77 6.51 -3.48
CA PRO A 190 -25.58 6.72 -4.91
C PRO A 190 -25.27 8.19 -5.25
N ASP A 191 -24.46 8.42 -6.29
CA ASP A 191 -24.06 9.78 -6.69
C ASP A 191 -25.23 10.68 -7.15
N ASN A 192 -26.31 10.09 -7.65
CA ASN A 192 -27.45 10.80 -8.23
C ASN A 192 -28.72 10.77 -7.35
N ALA A 193 -28.63 10.27 -6.12
CA ALA A 193 -29.76 10.19 -5.21
C ALA A 193 -29.33 10.35 -3.74
N ALA A 194 -30.32 10.55 -2.85
CA ALA A 194 -30.03 10.60 -1.42
C ALA A 194 -29.58 9.23 -0.91
N CYS A 195 -28.65 9.23 0.06
CA CYS A 195 -28.29 8.01 0.75
C CYS A 195 -29.48 7.40 1.48
N ASP A 196 -29.59 6.08 1.47
CA ASP A 196 -30.64 5.36 2.19
C ASP A 196 -30.40 5.43 3.71
N PRO A 197 -31.30 6.11 4.47
CA PRO A 197 -31.16 6.29 5.91
C PRO A 197 -31.17 4.98 6.71
N GLN A 198 -31.70 3.89 6.14
CA GLN A 198 -31.74 2.58 6.80
C GLN A 198 -30.33 2.04 7.10
N PHE A 199 -29.33 2.48 6.34
CA PHE A 199 -27.94 2.06 6.49
C PHE A 199 -27.08 3.08 7.23
N PHE A 200 -27.67 4.15 7.78
CA PHE A 200 -26.94 5.09 8.61
C PHE A 200 -26.40 4.46 9.89
N GLY A 201 -25.30 5.05 10.36
CA GLY A 201 -24.57 4.66 11.56
C GLY A 201 -23.33 3.81 11.26
N PHE A 202 -22.26 4.08 12.02
CA PHE A 202 -20.93 3.51 11.78
C PHE A 202 -20.92 1.98 11.72
N GLN A 203 -21.65 1.29 12.64
CA GLN A 203 -21.76 -0.17 12.58
C GLN A 203 -22.37 -0.66 11.25
N ASN A 204 -23.47 -0.05 10.81
CA ASN A 204 -24.17 -0.47 9.59
C ASN A 204 -23.27 -0.28 8.37
N GLN A 205 -22.62 0.89 8.26
CA GLN A 205 -21.69 1.20 7.18
C GLN A 205 -20.53 0.21 7.11
N VAL A 206 -19.86 -0.06 8.23
CA VAL A 206 -18.72 -0.99 8.27
C VAL A 206 -19.15 -2.43 7.98
N TYR A 207 -20.27 -2.88 8.55
CA TYR A 207 -20.78 -4.25 8.35
C TYR A 207 -21.24 -4.48 6.91
N MET A 208 -21.97 -3.52 6.33
CA MET A 208 -22.47 -3.63 4.96
C MET A 208 -21.35 -3.52 3.93
N ALA A 209 -20.34 -2.69 4.14
CA ALA A 209 -19.15 -2.68 3.28
C ALA A 209 -18.42 -4.03 3.30
N ALA A 210 -18.23 -4.63 4.48
CA ALA A 210 -17.62 -5.96 4.61
C ALA A 210 -18.47 -7.05 3.92
N GLN A 211 -19.79 -6.99 4.08
CA GLN A 211 -20.73 -7.90 3.41
C GLN A 211 -20.68 -7.75 1.89
N GLN A 212 -20.66 -6.51 1.39
CA GLN A 212 -20.66 -6.24 -0.04
C GLN A 212 -19.37 -6.72 -0.71
N LEU A 213 -18.20 -6.49 -0.07
CA LEU A 213 -16.93 -7.04 -0.55
C LEU A 213 -16.95 -8.56 -0.68
N ARG A 214 -17.71 -9.26 0.19
CA ARG A 214 -17.95 -10.70 0.06
C ARG A 214 -18.91 -11.04 -1.06
N ARG A 215 -20.05 -10.34 -1.14
CA ARG A 215 -21.06 -10.52 -2.19
C ARG A 215 -20.42 -10.44 -3.58
N TYR A 216 -19.60 -9.43 -3.83
CA TYR A 216 -18.81 -9.26 -5.07
C TYR A 216 -17.96 -10.48 -5.48
N SER A 217 -17.56 -11.34 -4.53
CA SER A 217 -16.71 -12.51 -4.81
C SER A 217 -17.47 -13.84 -4.98
N ILE A 218 -18.77 -13.84 -4.66
CA ILE A 218 -19.62 -15.04 -4.52
C ILE A 218 -20.83 -14.96 -5.45
N ASP A 219 -21.49 -13.81 -5.52
CA ASP A 219 -22.74 -13.62 -6.23
C ASP A 219 -22.51 -13.54 -7.75
N PRO A 220 -23.12 -14.44 -8.55
CA PRO A 220 -22.88 -14.52 -10.00
C PRO A 220 -23.36 -13.28 -10.76
N TYR A 221 -24.18 -12.41 -10.14
CA TYR A 221 -24.54 -11.12 -10.72
C TYR A 221 -23.30 -10.29 -11.08
N PHE A 222 -22.24 -10.35 -10.27
CA PHE A 222 -21.01 -9.60 -10.49
C PHE A 222 -20.04 -10.34 -11.43
N SER A 223 -20.28 -10.23 -12.74
CA SER A 223 -19.54 -10.99 -13.78
C SER A 223 -18.84 -10.14 -14.85
N TRP A 224 -19.19 -8.86 -14.97
CA TRP A 224 -18.61 -7.79 -15.80
C TRP A 224 -17.08 -7.54 -15.72
N TYR A 225 -16.37 -8.06 -14.71
CA TYR A 225 -14.89 -8.06 -14.64
C TYR A 225 -14.35 -9.49 -14.45
N PRO A 226 -14.39 -10.34 -15.50
CA PRO A 226 -14.05 -11.75 -15.37
C PRO A 226 -12.57 -11.97 -15.05
N VAL A 227 -12.32 -12.77 -14.02
CA VAL A 227 -10.96 -13.13 -13.60
C VAL A 227 -10.23 -13.91 -14.71
N GLY A 228 -8.96 -13.56 -14.95
CA GLY A 228 -8.09 -14.12 -15.98
C GLY A 228 -8.29 -13.53 -17.38
N LYS A 229 -9.29 -12.66 -17.56
CA LYS A 229 -9.63 -12.05 -18.86
C LYS A 229 -9.25 -10.57 -18.86
N LYS A 230 -9.12 -10.01 -20.08
CA LYS A 230 -8.96 -8.56 -20.28
C LYS A 230 -10.34 -7.89 -20.26
N SER A 231 -10.45 -6.79 -19.53
CA SER A 231 -11.62 -5.90 -19.55
C SER A 231 -11.17 -4.48 -19.86
N GLN A 232 -11.96 -3.72 -20.62
CA GLN A 232 -11.70 -2.30 -20.87
C GLN A 232 -12.15 -1.49 -19.65
N VAL A 233 -11.21 -1.13 -18.78
CA VAL A 233 -11.52 -0.34 -17.58
C VAL A 233 -11.41 1.15 -17.93
N ARG A 234 -12.44 1.93 -17.60
CA ARG A 234 -12.48 3.38 -17.81
C ARG A 234 -11.50 4.10 -16.89
N TYR A 235 -10.93 5.21 -17.37
CA TYR A 235 -10.12 6.09 -16.52
C TYR A 235 -10.95 7.04 -15.66
N HIS A 236 -12.18 7.35 -16.08
CA HIS A 236 -13.04 8.37 -15.48
C HIS A 236 -14.52 8.13 -15.86
N PRO A 237 -15.50 8.66 -15.08
CA PRO A 237 -16.91 8.66 -15.50
C PRO A 237 -17.16 9.31 -16.87
N ASN A 238 -16.39 10.34 -17.20
CA ASN A 238 -16.41 10.95 -18.52
C ASN A 238 -15.81 9.99 -19.55
N ALA A 239 -16.65 9.44 -20.43
CA ALA A 239 -16.23 8.49 -21.45
C ALA A 239 -15.15 9.04 -22.42
N ALA A 240 -15.08 10.37 -22.60
CA ALA A 240 -14.05 11.01 -23.43
C ALA A 240 -12.62 10.81 -22.88
N CYS A 241 -12.48 10.48 -21.59
CA CYS A 241 -11.19 10.16 -20.98
C CYS A 241 -10.64 8.79 -21.38
N GLY A 242 -11.44 7.96 -22.05
CA GLY A 242 -11.04 6.67 -22.60
C GLY A 242 -10.93 5.53 -21.57
N THR A 243 -10.39 4.41 -22.06
CA THR A 243 -10.22 3.16 -21.32
C THR A 243 -8.84 2.56 -21.58
N ALA A 244 -8.45 1.56 -20.79
CA ALA A 244 -7.39 0.64 -21.17
C ALA A 244 -7.73 -0.81 -20.79
N ALA A 245 -7.16 -1.75 -21.56
CA ALA A 245 -7.30 -3.17 -21.30
C ALA A 245 -6.54 -3.56 -20.02
N VAL A 246 -7.27 -4.09 -19.04
CA VAL A 246 -6.72 -4.60 -17.77
C VAL A 246 -7.02 -6.08 -17.68
N THR A 247 -6.00 -6.90 -17.45
CA THR A 247 -6.19 -8.33 -17.13
C THR A 247 -6.49 -8.47 -15.65
N ILE A 248 -7.74 -8.77 -15.28
CA ILE A 248 -8.17 -8.90 -13.88
C ILE A 248 -7.65 -10.22 -13.30
N LYS A 249 -6.68 -10.19 -12.38
CA LYS A 249 -5.94 -11.40 -11.97
C LYS A 249 -6.60 -12.19 -10.85
N ASN A 250 -7.50 -11.59 -10.07
CA ASN A 250 -8.12 -12.23 -8.91
C ASN A 250 -9.46 -11.58 -8.54
N LYS A 251 -10.23 -12.25 -7.67
CA LYS A 251 -11.58 -11.82 -7.27
C LYS A 251 -11.56 -10.53 -6.46
N ALA A 252 -10.55 -10.34 -5.61
CA ALA A 252 -10.42 -9.15 -4.78
C ALA A 252 -10.19 -7.89 -5.62
N THR A 253 -9.43 -7.99 -6.70
CA THR A 253 -9.25 -6.90 -7.66
C THR A 253 -10.56 -6.62 -8.40
N ALA A 254 -11.29 -7.66 -8.84
CA ALA A 254 -12.61 -7.48 -9.44
C ALA A 254 -13.58 -6.76 -8.46
N ALA A 255 -13.58 -7.15 -7.19
CA ALA A 255 -14.41 -6.54 -6.14
C ALA A 255 -14.12 -5.05 -5.94
N LEU A 256 -12.86 -4.63 -6.01
CA LEU A 256 -12.49 -3.20 -5.94
C LEU A 256 -12.95 -2.42 -7.17
N TYR A 257 -13.00 -3.05 -8.35
CA TYR A 257 -13.59 -2.40 -9.53
C TYR A 257 -15.12 -2.37 -9.49
N TYR A 258 -15.79 -3.35 -8.88
CA TYR A 258 -17.23 -3.22 -8.63
C TYR A 258 -17.53 -2.10 -7.63
N TYR A 259 -16.64 -1.91 -6.65
CA TYR A 259 -16.74 -0.84 -5.67
C TYR A 259 -16.46 0.54 -6.29
N THR A 260 -15.36 0.66 -7.05
CA THR A 260 -14.92 1.88 -7.74
C THR A 260 -14.48 1.56 -9.17
N PRO A 261 -15.33 1.77 -10.19
CA PRO A 261 -15.16 1.21 -11.53
C PRO A 261 -14.22 2.02 -12.44
N TYR A 262 -13.17 2.61 -11.86
CA TYR A 262 -12.18 3.41 -12.58
C TYR A 262 -10.76 3.01 -12.22
N GLN A 263 -9.92 2.85 -13.24
CA GLN A 263 -8.47 2.74 -13.05
C GLN A 263 -7.84 4.13 -13.11
N PRO A 264 -6.75 4.40 -12.37
CA PRO A 264 -6.05 5.67 -12.49
C PRO A 264 -5.37 5.78 -13.86
N ASN A 265 -5.37 7.00 -14.41
CA ASN A 265 -4.56 7.31 -15.59
C ASN A 265 -3.10 7.63 -15.18
N LYS A 266 -2.25 7.91 -16.17
CA LYS A 266 -0.84 8.23 -15.93
C LYS A 266 -0.64 9.46 -15.04
N ALA A 267 -1.48 10.48 -15.18
CA ALA A 267 -1.40 11.69 -14.36
C ALA A 267 -1.73 11.41 -12.89
N ALA A 268 -2.82 10.68 -12.62
CA ALA A 268 -3.20 10.24 -11.28
C ALA A 268 -2.09 9.40 -10.61
N LEU A 269 -1.46 8.49 -11.36
CA LEU A 269 -0.35 7.67 -10.85
C LEU A 269 0.91 8.50 -10.54
N ALA A 270 1.23 9.48 -11.38
CA ALA A 270 2.36 10.38 -11.16
C ALA A 270 2.15 11.30 -9.94
N ALA A 271 0.90 11.63 -9.62
CA ALA A 271 0.56 12.59 -8.57
C ALA A 271 0.70 12.06 -7.14
N GLY A 272 0.96 10.76 -6.90
CA GLY A 272 1.21 10.26 -5.54
C GLY A 272 -0.05 10.20 -4.68
N TYR A 273 -0.22 11.11 -3.71
CA TYR A 273 -1.51 11.43 -3.07
C TYR A 273 -2.19 12.66 -3.66
N GLY A 274 -1.45 13.55 -4.32
CA GLY A 274 -1.97 14.81 -4.88
C GLY A 274 -2.91 14.66 -6.08
N THR A 275 -3.27 15.80 -6.68
CA THR A 275 -4.23 15.88 -7.78
C THR A 275 -3.56 15.61 -9.14
N GLY A 276 -4.25 14.83 -9.97
CA GLY A 276 -3.91 14.60 -11.38
C GLY A 276 -4.57 15.59 -12.33
N ASP A 277 -4.77 15.18 -13.58
CA ASP A 277 -5.51 15.94 -14.60
C ASP A 277 -7.04 15.72 -14.55
N SER A 278 -7.77 16.33 -15.48
CA SER A 278 -9.25 16.23 -15.57
C SER A 278 -9.78 14.83 -15.92
N CYS A 279 -8.91 13.87 -16.24
CA CYS A 279 -9.26 12.48 -16.51
C CYS A 279 -8.75 11.51 -15.45
N SER A 280 -8.30 12.05 -14.31
CA SER A 280 -7.78 11.30 -13.20
C SER A 280 -8.90 10.80 -12.28
N SER A 281 -8.85 9.52 -11.94
CA SER A 281 -9.66 8.94 -10.86
C SER A 281 -8.76 8.41 -9.76
N TYR A 282 -9.18 8.58 -8.49
CA TYR A 282 -8.30 8.35 -7.34
C TYR A 282 -8.67 7.11 -6.53
N GLY A 283 -9.92 6.63 -6.57
CA GLY A 283 -10.37 5.55 -5.68
C GLY A 283 -9.44 4.32 -5.59
N ASN A 284 -9.26 3.56 -6.68
CA ASN A 284 -8.40 2.37 -6.67
C ASN A 284 -6.91 2.68 -6.45
N ARG A 285 -6.44 3.84 -6.91
CA ARG A 285 -5.08 4.36 -6.64
C ARG A 285 -4.88 4.58 -5.15
N ASN A 286 -5.78 5.32 -4.51
CA ASN A 286 -5.75 5.65 -3.09
C ASN A 286 -5.85 4.39 -2.23
N PHE A 287 -6.69 3.42 -2.62
CA PHE A 287 -6.71 2.11 -1.97
C PHE A 287 -5.31 1.48 -1.94
N VAL A 288 -4.65 1.40 -3.10
CA VAL A 288 -3.30 0.81 -3.21
C VAL A 288 -2.28 1.62 -2.42
N ASN A 289 -2.33 2.95 -2.49
CA ASN A 289 -1.46 3.84 -1.71
C ASN A 289 -1.60 3.60 -0.20
N TYR A 290 -2.81 3.77 0.35
CA TYR A 290 -3.04 3.62 1.79
C TYR A 290 -2.70 2.22 2.27
N TYR A 291 -3.11 1.17 1.54
CA TYR A 291 -2.80 -0.20 1.94
C TYR A 291 -1.29 -0.46 1.91
N THR A 292 -0.61 0.03 0.87
CA THR A 292 0.85 -0.13 0.74
C THR A 292 1.58 0.56 1.87
N ASP A 293 1.27 1.84 2.08
CA ASP A 293 1.92 2.69 3.08
C ASP A 293 1.66 2.20 4.51
N TRP A 294 0.47 1.66 4.78
CA TRP A 294 0.10 1.29 6.15
C TRP A 294 0.47 -0.15 6.49
N PHE A 295 0.47 -1.06 5.50
CA PHE A 295 0.42 -2.49 5.79
C PHE A 295 1.37 -3.39 5.03
N GLY A 296 2.09 -2.91 4.01
CA GLY A 296 3.13 -3.75 3.40
C GLY A 296 2.99 -4.09 1.91
N GLY A 297 2.12 -3.40 1.16
CA GLY A 297 1.82 -3.67 -0.26
C GLY A 297 0.56 -4.52 -0.44
N SER A 298 -0.29 -4.17 -1.41
CA SER A 298 -1.64 -4.72 -1.53
C SER A 298 -1.79 -5.93 -2.48
N GLY A 299 -1.12 -6.00 -3.64
CA GLY A 299 -1.20 -7.15 -4.56
C GLY A 299 0.05 -8.02 -4.52
N GLY A 300 -0.03 -9.25 -5.03
CA GLY A 300 1.09 -10.20 -5.18
C GLY A 300 2.26 -9.73 -6.09
N GLY A 301 2.42 -8.42 -6.30
CA GLY A 301 3.59 -7.75 -6.87
C GLY A 301 4.37 -6.89 -5.88
N SER A 302 3.91 -6.72 -4.63
CA SER A 302 4.79 -6.30 -3.54
C SER A 302 5.31 -7.58 -2.87
N THR A 303 6.28 -8.22 -3.53
CA THR A 303 7.26 -8.97 -2.76
C THR A 303 7.84 -7.98 -1.76
N GLY A 304 8.15 -8.46 -0.56
CA GLY A 304 8.86 -7.65 0.42
C GLY A 304 10.05 -6.89 -0.21
N PRO A 305 10.55 -5.88 0.50
CA PRO A 305 11.54 -4.93 0.00
C PRO A 305 12.59 -5.61 -0.90
N ASN A 306 12.63 -5.29 -2.20
CA ASN A 306 13.60 -5.92 -3.11
C ASN A 306 15.02 -5.60 -2.61
N ALA A 307 15.84 -6.64 -2.43
CA ALA A 307 17.22 -6.53 -2.00
C ALA A 307 18.05 -5.60 -2.91
N LYS A 308 17.70 -5.53 -4.21
CA LYS A 308 18.33 -4.62 -5.18
C LYS A 308 18.14 -3.14 -4.84
N ASP A 309 17.08 -2.79 -4.13
CA ASP A 309 16.85 -1.39 -3.72
C ASP A 309 17.64 -1.01 -2.47
N ALA A 310 18.25 -1.98 -1.79
CA ALA A 310 19.09 -1.69 -0.65
C ALA A 310 20.30 -0.89 -1.10
N LYS A 311 20.77 0.02 -0.24
CA LYS A 311 21.95 0.85 -0.45
C LYS A 311 23.05 0.45 0.53
N PRO A 312 24.33 0.65 0.17
CA PRO A 312 25.44 0.39 1.07
C PRO A 312 25.36 1.34 2.28
N VAL A 313 25.45 0.78 3.48
CA VAL A 313 25.67 1.53 4.72
C VAL A 313 27.18 1.74 4.85
N ALA A 314 27.60 3.00 4.78
CA ALA A 314 28.99 3.40 4.96
C ALA A 314 29.42 3.14 6.40
N ARG A 315 30.55 2.46 6.58
CA ARG A 315 31.20 2.23 7.88
C ARG A 315 32.40 3.17 8.02
N PHE A 316 32.49 3.84 9.15
CA PHE A 316 33.65 4.65 9.53
C PHE A 316 34.16 4.23 10.88
N TRP A 317 35.47 4.39 11.07
CA TRP A 317 36.17 4.12 12.31
C TRP A 317 36.96 5.35 12.76
N SER A 318 37.07 5.56 14.06
CA SER A 318 37.91 6.62 14.63
C SER A 318 38.75 6.12 15.79
N SER A 319 40.07 6.25 15.66
CA SER A 319 41.00 6.13 16.80
C SER A 319 40.91 7.33 17.75
N LYS A 320 40.48 8.50 17.25
CA LYS A 320 40.38 9.72 18.05
C LYS A 320 39.27 9.63 19.10
N PHE A 321 38.20 8.92 18.80
CA PHE A 321 37.02 8.76 19.66
C PHE A 321 36.97 7.37 20.31
N ASP A 322 38.11 6.86 20.79
CA ASP A 322 38.23 5.60 21.54
C ASP A 322 37.56 4.41 20.83
N ASN A 323 37.97 4.14 19.59
CA ASN A 323 37.48 3.01 18.79
C ASN A 323 35.99 3.12 18.38
N ALA A 324 35.48 4.35 18.24
CA ALA A 324 34.11 4.59 17.80
C ALA A 324 33.91 4.15 16.35
N HIS A 325 32.72 3.61 16.09
CA HIS A 325 32.26 3.31 14.75
C HIS A 325 31.00 4.12 14.42
N PHE A 326 30.90 4.52 13.16
CA PHE A 326 29.75 5.23 12.64
C PHE A 326 29.20 4.55 11.39
N TYR A 327 27.88 4.44 11.31
CA TYR A 327 27.16 3.73 10.26
C TYR A 327 26.09 4.63 9.67
N THR A 328 26.20 4.95 8.38
CA THR A 328 25.20 5.80 7.73
C THR A 328 24.85 5.34 6.33
N LEU A 329 23.56 5.47 6.01
CA LEU A 329 23.03 5.33 4.65
C LEU A 329 22.89 6.71 3.97
N ASN A 330 23.03 7.81 4.72
CA ASN A 330 22.96 9.16 4.19
C ASN A 330 24.25 9.50 3.43
N ALA A 331 24.13 9.64 2.10
CA ALA A 331 25.27 9.94 1.24
C ALA A 331 25.93 11.29 1.55
N SER A 332 25.14 12.31 1.94
CA SER A 332 25.68 13.63 2.30
C SER A 332 26.50 13.56 3.58
N GLU A 333 26.01 12.84 4.59
CA GLU A 333 26.72 12.62 5.86
C GLU A 333 28.02 11.85 5.62
N ALA A 334 27.97 10.77 4.85
CA ALA A 334 29.15 9.99 4.48
C ALA A 334 30.18 10.82 3.68
N ASN A 335 29.73 11.63 2.71
CA ASN A 335 30.62 12.46 1.90
C ASN A 335 31.25 13.58 2.73
N THR A 336 30.50 14.17 3.66
CA THR A 336 31.01 15.20 4.57
C THR A 336 32.12 14.65 5.45
N LEU A 337 31.93 13.47 6.05
CA LEU A 337 32.96 12.82 6.88
C LEU A 337 34.23 12.52 6.06
N LYS A 338 34.08 11.97 4.85
CA LYS A 338 35.22 11.66 3.97
C LYS A 338 36.01 12.90 3.55
N ALA A 339 35.33 14.01 3.30
CA ALA A 339 35.95 15.21 2.77
C ALA A 339 36.52 16.12 3.87
N ASN A 340 35.84 16.21 5.01
CA ASN A 340 36.01 17.32 5.95
C ASN A 340 36.39 16.91 7.38
N ASP A 341 36.38 15.62 7.72
CA ASP A 341 36.75 15.19 9.07
C ASP A 341 37.89 14.15 9.08
N PRO A 342 39.14 14.57 9.33
CA PRO A 342 40.30 13.69 9.34
C PRO A 342 40.29 12.69 10.51
N ASN A 343 39.39 12.85 11.48
CA ASN A 343 39.29 11.93 12.61
C ASN A 343 38.51 10.65 12.27
N TRP A 344 37.85 10.59 11.11
CA TRP A 344 37.08 9.42 10.66
C TRP A 344 37.72 8.75 9.45
N ALA A 345 38.20 7.51 9.65
CA ALA A 345 38.65 6.65 8.57
C ALA A 345 37.45 5.94 7.94
N TYR A 346 37.29 6.05 6.61
CA TYR A 346 36.28 5.31 5.87
C TYR A 346 36.72 3.85 5.66
N GLU A 347 35.92 2.90 6.14
CA GLU A 347 36.21 1.46 6.09
C GLU A 347 35.43 0.71 5.01
N GLY A 348 34.64 1.42 4.20
CA GLY A 348 33.86 0.82 3.11
C GLY A 348 32.40 0.59 3.46
N THR A 349 31.83 -0.48 2.90
CA THR A 349 30.42 -0.86 3.12
C THR A 349 30.35 -1.86 4.27
N GLY A 350 29.75 -1.46 5.39
CA GLY A 350 29.56 -2.36 6.53
C GLY A 350 28.53 -3.44 6.25
N PHE A 351 27.39 -3.05 5.68
CA PHE A 351 26.29 -3.92 5.24
C PHE A 351 25.35 -3.14 4.31
N ARG A 352 24.29 -3.77 3.80
CA ARG A 352 23.25 -3.10 3.02
C ARG A 352 22.00 -2.89 3.86
N ALA A 353 21.29 -1.79 3.62
CA ALA A 353 20.00 -1.51 4.26
C ALA A 353 19.09 -0.73 3.30
N TRP A 354 17.81 -0.59 3.61
CA TRP A 354 16.91 0.25 2.83
C TRP A 354 16.85 1.65 3.43
N ALA A 355 16.80 2.66 2.56
CA ALA A 355 16.63 4.05 3.00
C ALA A 355 15.28 4.22 3.70
N THR A 356 15.24 5.15 4.66
CA THR A 356 13.98 5.69 5.15
C THR A 356 13.38 6.61 4.09
N THR A 357 12.06 6.73 4.12
CA THR A 357 11.33 7.74 3.38
C THR A 357 10.56 8.57 4.40
N ASN A 358 10.89 9.87 4.50
CA ASN A 358 10.36 10.77 5.53
C ASN A 358 10.47 10.20 6.97
N GLY A 359 11.64 9.65 7.31
CA GLY A 359 11.91 9.05 8.63
C GLY A 359 11.18 7.73 8.90
N SER A 360 10.41 7.23 7.92
CA SER A 360 9.64 5.99 8.04
C SER A 360 10.20 4.88 7.17
N CYS A 361 9.91 3.64 7.56
CA CYS A 361 10.38 2.46 6.86
C CYS A 361 9.34 1.89 5.90
N ARG A 362 9.81 1.47 4.73
CA ARG A 362 8.96 0.86 3.72
C ARG A 362 8.34 -0.46 4.21
N ALA A 363 7.15 -0.72 3.73
CA ALA A 363 6.49 -2.03 3.72
C ALA A 363 7.44 -3.24 3.76
N GLY A 364 7.29 -4.12 4.75
CA GLY A 364 8.10 -5.35 4.89
C GLY A 364 9.50 -5.15 5.49
N THR A 365 9.87 -3.94 5.86
CA THR A 365 11.05 -3.62 6.68
C THR A 365 10.65 -3.15 8.07
N ILE A 366 11.60 -3.15 9.00
CA ILE A 366 11.48 -2.54 10.33
C ILE A 366 12.54 -1.44 10.50
N PRO A 367 12.26 -0.41 11.31
CA PRO A 367 13.21 0.66 11.57
C PRO A 367 14.42 0.21 12.37
N VAL A 368 15.55 0.84 12.08
CA VAL A 368 16.75 0.87 12.90
C VAL A 368 16.85 2.26 13.50
N TYR A 369 16.62 2.37 14.79
CA TYR A 369 16.63 3.60 15.56
C TYR A 369 18.07 4.02 15.87
N ARG A 370 18.40 5.30 15.70
CA ARG A 370 19.72 5.87 15.99
C ARG A 370 19.67 6.77 17.22
N PHE A 371 20.71 6.68 18.04
CA PHE A 371 20.95 7.58 19.16
C PHE A 371 22.38 8.09 19.12
N TRP A 372 22.57 9.31 19.60
CA TRP A 372 23.88 9.94 19.83
C TRP A 372 24.13 10.14 21.32
N SER A 373 25.35 9.90 21.80
CA SER A 373 25.78 10.27 23.14
C SER A 373 27.00 11.17 23.09
N SER A 374 26.92 12.36 23.67
CA SER A 374 28.07 13.23 23.90
C SER A 374 28.98 12.72 25.03
N LYS A 375 28.42 12.00 26.00
CA LYS A 375 29.19 11.37 27.08
C LYS A 375 30.08 10.24 26.56
N PHE A 376 29.50 9.39 25.71
CA PHE A 376 30.21 8.24 25.16
C PHE A 376 30.81 8.53 23.80
N GLU A 377 30.69 9.74 23.24
CA GLU A 377 31.14 10.11 21.87
C GLU A 377 30.87 9.00 20.84
N SER A 378 29.64 8.49 20.84
CA SER A 378 29.27 7.29 20.08
C SER A 378 27.82 7.31 19.67
N HIS A 379 27.54 6.57 18.59
CA HIS A 379 26.19 6.23 18.20
C HIS A 379 25.78 4.86 18.74
N PHE A 380 24.47 4.70 18.94
CA PHE A 380 23.82 3.44 19.29
C PHE A 380 22.67 3.17 18.30
N TYR A 381 22.53 1.91 17.89
CA TYR A 381 21.54 1.46 16.93
C TYR A 381 20.73 0.27 17.45
N THR A 382 19.40 0.33 17.32
CA THR A 382 18.53 -0.78 17.71
C THR A 382 17.30 -0.92 16.82
N THR A 383 16.87 -2.16 16.58
CA THR A 383 15.57 -2.49 15.97
C THR A 383 14.46 -2.69 17.01
N ASN A 384 14.83 -2.82 18.28
CA ASN A 384 13.90 -3.11 19.36
C ASN A 384 13.22 -1.82 19.82
N SER A 385 11.93 -1.69 19.52
CA SER A 385 11.14 -0.51 19.91
C SER A 385 11.01 -0.33 21.43
N ALA A 386 11.05 -1.41 22.22
CA ALA A 386 11.02 -1.33 23.67
C ALA A 386 12.37 -0.85 24.24
N GLU A 387 13.50 -1.29 23.67
CA GLU A 387 14.83 -0.80 24.02
C GLU A 387 14.98 0.68 23.66
N MET A 388 14.56 1.06 22.45
CA MET A 388 14.49 2.46 22.00
C MET A 388 13.69 3.32 22.99
N GLN A 389 12.47 2.91 23.34
CA GLN A 389 11.62 3.67 24.23
C GLN A 389 12.23 3.77 25.64
N LYS A 390 12.78 2.67 26.16
CA LYS A 390 13.44 2.64 27.47
C LYS A 390 14.63 3.59 27.51
N VAL A 391 15.52 3.54 26.52
CA VAL A 391 16.70 4.44 26.45
C VAL A 391 16.23 5.89 26.40
N ARG A 392 15.26 6.20 25.54
CA ARG A 392 14.68 7.54 25.41
C ARG A 392 14.09 8.07 26.73
N ASP A 393 13.42 7.23 27.50
CA ASP A 393 12.72 7.65 28.72
C ASP A 393 13.62 7.67 29.96
N THR A 394 14.67 6.84 29.99
CA THR A 394 15.40 6.56 31.24
C THR A 394 16.88 6.96 31.22
N ASP A 395 17.53 7.04 30.06
CA ASP A 395 18.96 7.36 29.98
C ASP A 395 19.22 8.70 29.29
N LYS A 396 19.46 9.72 30.12
CA LYS A 396 19.72 11.10 29.68
C LYS A 396 21.05 11.25 28.91
N ASN A 397 21.92 10.24 28.90
CA ASN A 397 23.17 10.30 28.15
C ASN A 397 22.99 10.02 26.66
N TRP A 398 21.81 9.59 26.21
CA TRP A 398 21.52 9.24 24.82
C TRP A 398 20.40 10.12 24.25
N ALA A 399 20.73 10.89 23.22
CA ALA A 399 19.78 11.67 22.44
C ALA A 399 19.23 10.82 21.28
N TYR A 400 17.90 10.73 21.18
CA TYR A 400 17.25 10.03 20.07
C TYR A 400 17.31 10.88 18.79
N GLU A 401 17.82 10.29 17.71
CA GLU A 401 18.00 10.96 16.41
C GLU A 401 17.02 10.48 15.33
N GLY A 402 16.11 9.55 15.67
CA GLY A 402 15.11 9.03 14.73
C GLY A 402 15.50 7.69 14.10
N THR A 403 14.93 7.42 12.92
CA THR A 403 15.20 6.19 12.17
C THR A 403 16.37 6.42 11.20
N ALA A 404 17.46 5.67 11.40
CA ALA A 404 18.68 5.76 10.58
C ALA A 404 18.48 5.15 9.18
N PHE A 405 17.93 3.94 9.15
CA PHE A 405 17.66 3.13 7.96
C PHE A 405 16.70 1.98 8.33
N CYS A 406 16.37 1.16 7.34
CA CYS A 406 15.40 0.09 7.45
C CYS A 406 16.03 -1.27 7.14
N THR A 407 15.61 -2.29 7.88
CA THR A 407 16.17 -3.65 7.82
C THR A 407 15.07 -4.70 7.70
N ALA A 408 15.41 -5.95 7.36
CA ALA A 408 14.42 -7.01 7.30
C ALA A 408 13.93 -7.36 8.71
N ALA A 409 12.63 -7.65 8.84
CA ALA A 409 12.01 -7.95 10.13
C ALA A 409 12.45 -9.30 10.74
N LYS A 410 12.90 -10.23 9.89
CA LYS A 410 13.24 -11.59 10.25
C LYS A 410 14.40 -12.10 9.38
N SER A 411 15.09 -13.10 9.89
CA SER A 411 16.06 -13.88 9.12
C SER A 411 15.40 -14.61 7.96
N SER A 412 16.09 -14.67 6.83
CA SER A 412 15.75 -15.48 5.65
C SER A 412 17.00 -15.84 4.85
N SER A 413 16.83 -16.68 3.81
CA SER A 413 17.90 -17.00 2.86
C SER A 413 18.43 -15.79 2.09
N THR A 414 17.68 -14.68 2.04
CA THR A 414 18.05 -13.43 1.35
C THR A 414 18.60 -12.36 2.29
N THR A 415 18.84 -12.69 3.56
CA THR A 415 19.40 -11.77 4.55
C THR A 415 20.73 -12.25 5.11
N THR A 416 21.54 -11.32 5.57
CA THR A 416 22.78 -11.53 6.32
C THR A 416 22.60 -10.95 7.72
N PRO A 417 22.84 -11.72 8.80
CA PRO A 417 22.76 -11.18 10.15
C PRO A 417 23.83 -10.12 10.39
N VAL A 418 23.47 -9.07 11.13
CA VAL A 418 24.41 -8.08 11.64
C VAL A 418 24.50 -8.25 13.16
N TYR A 419 25.71 -8.56 13.61
CA TYR A 419 26.04 -8.89 14.99
C TYR A 419 26.31 -7.63 15.80
N ARG A 420 25.79 -7.57 17.03
CA ARG A 420 26.00 -6.46 17.98
C ARG A 420 26.97 -6.89 19.08
N PHE A 421 27.86 -5.98 19.44
CA PHE A 421 28.79 -6.14 20.55
C PHE A 421 28.79 -4.88 21.42
N TRP A 422 29.02 -5.06 22.71
CA TRP A 422 29.25 -3.99 23.68
C TRP A 422 30.67 -4.09 24.24
N SER A 423 31.34 -2.95 24.41
CA SER A 423 32.61 -2.88 25.13
C SER A 423 32.47 -1.97 26.35
N GLU A 424 32.63 -2.52 27.55
CA GLU A 424 32.71 -1.71 28.79
C GLU A 424 33.98 -0.86 28.82
N LYS A 425 35.08 -1.37 28.26
CA LYS A 425 36.36 -0.66 28.18
C LYS A 425 36.25 0.61 27.33
N TYR A 426 35.62 0.51 26.16
CA TYR A 426 35.49 1.64 25.23
C TYR A 426 34.19 2.44 25.45
N GLY A 427 33.19 1.87 26.11
CA GLY A 427 31.85 2.46 26.24
C GLY A 427 31.10 2.56 24.89
N LYS A 428 31.35 1.62 23.97
CA LYS A 428 30.84 1.67 22.59
C LYS A 428 30.11 0.39 22.20
N HIS A 429 29.17 0.54 21.27
CA HIS A 429 28.63 -0.59 20.52
C HIS A 429 29.38 -0.77 19.19
N PHE A 430 29.53 -2.02 18.77
CA PHE A 430 30.09 -2.38 17.47
C PHE A 430 29.12 -3.28 16.69
N TYR A 431 29.05 -3.07 15.37
CA TYR A 431 28.14 -3.78 14.48
C TYR A 431 28.87 -4.34 13.25
N THR A 432 28.67 -5.62 12.95
CA THR A 432 29.28 -6.23 11.77
C THR A 432 28.39 -7.29 11.11
N SER A 433 28.30 -7.28 9.78
CA SER A 433 27.75 -8.40 9.00
C SER A 433 28.81 -9.44 8.61
N ASN A 434 30.09 -9.19 8.90
CA ASN A 434 31.17 -10.10 8.59
C ASN A 434 31.25 -11.19 9.66
N ALA A 435 30.93 -12.42 9.27
CA ALA A 435 30.92 -13.55 10.18
C ALA A 435 32.31 -13.86 10.77
N ALA A 436 33.40 -13.66 10.00
CA ALA A 436 34.76 -13.90 10.48
C ALA A 436 35.20 -12.82 11.47
N GLU A 437 34.88 -11.54 11.22
CA GLU A 437 35.13 -10.44 12.17
C GLU A 437 34.36 -10.68 13.48
N SER A 438 33.08 -11.03 13.37
CA SER A 438 32.24 -11.40 14.51
C SER A 438 32.81 -12.58 15.31
N GLN A 439 33.30 -13.62 14.63
CA GLN A 439 33.91 -14.77 15.29
C GLN A 439 35.24 -14.42 15.96
N ASN A 440 36.07 -13.60 15.32
CA ASN A 440 37.33 -13.13 15.88
C ASN A 440 37.11 -12.32 17.15
N LEU A 441 36.14 -11.39 17.16
CA LEU A 441 35.81 -10.60 18.35
C LEU A 441 35.35 -11.49 19.51
N ARG A 442 34.52 -12.50 19.24
CA ARG A 442 34.06 -13.45 20.29
C ARG A 442 35.17 -14.31 20.87
N ASN A 443 36.14 -14.71 20.04
CA ASN A 443 37.12 -15.72 20.43
C ASN A 443 38.43 -15.12 20.93
N ASN A 444 38.81 -13.95 20.42
CA ASN A 444 40.17 -13.44 20.52
C ASN A 444 40.28 -12.03 21.12
N ASP A 445 39.17 -11.29 21.29
CA ASP A 445 39.21 -9.95 21.90
C ASP A 445 38.34 -9.86 23.17
N PRO A 446 38.94 -9.92 24.37
CA PRO A 446 38.19 -9.89 25.63
C PRO A 446 37.53 -8.54 25.91
N ASN A 447 37.81 -7.50 25.13
CA ASN A 447 37.22 -6.18 25.32
C ASN A 447 35.81 -6.08 24.72
N TRP A 448 35.33 -7.09 23.99
CA TRP A 448 34.02 -7.09 23.33
C TRP A 448 33.13 -8.22 23.81
N SER A 449 31.96 -7.85 24.34
CA SER A 449 30.90 -8.78 24.72
C SER A 449 29.88 -8.91 23.59
N TYR A 450 29.62 -10.14 23.16
CA TYR A 450 28.62 -10.41 22.12
C TYR A 450 27.19 -10.30 22.67
N GLU A 451 26.36 -9.49 22.02
CA GLU A 451 24.98 -9.23 22.45
C GLU A 451 23.91 -9.86 21.55
N GLY A 452 24.32 -10.57 20.50
CA GLY A 452 23.39 -11.22 19.58
C GLY A 452 23.33 -10.59 18.19
N VAL A 453 22.27 -10.90 17.46
CA VAL A 453 21.97 -10.31 16.14
C VAL A 453 21.13 -9.06 16.35
N ALA A 454 21.66 -7.90 15.96
CA ALA A 454 20.95 -6.61 16.05
C ALA A 454 19.91 -6.43 14.93
N LEU A 455 20.24 -6.88 13.72
CA LEU A 455 19.41 -6.68 12.53
C LEU A 455 19.73 -7.68 11.41
N TYR A 456 18.87 -7.73 10.40
CA TYR A 456 18.96 -8.62 9.23
C TYR A 456 19.11 -7.81 7.95
N ALA A 457 20.36 -7.63 7.50
CA ALA A 457 20.69 -6.86 6.31
C ALA A 457 20.30 -7.64 5.03
N PRO A 458 19.69 -7.01 4.01
CA PRO A 458 19.51 -7.64 2.70
C PRO A 458 20.83 -8.00 2.04
N LYS A 459 20.84 -9.12 1.29
CA LYS A 459 21.98 -9.55 0.46
C LYS A 459 22.17 -8.72 -0.80
#